data_AF-A0A5A7ZA09-F1
#
_entry.id   AF-A0A5A7ZA09-F1
#
_cell.length_a   1.000
_cell.length_b   1.000
_cell.length_c   1.000
_cell.angle_alpha   90.00
_cell.angle_beta   90.00
_cell.angle_gamma   90.00
#
_symmetry.space_group_name_H-M   'P 1'
#
loop_
_entity.id
_entity.type
_entity.pdbx_description
1 polymer ?
#
loop_
_entity_poly.entity_id
_entity_poly.type
_entity_poly.pdbx_seq_one_letter_code
_entity_poly.pdbx_strand_id
1 'polypeptide(L)'
;MNFDFAVGGFVGSVHSQTQETLLVPNYAFNRLTVTGLPNEIARFVGECIRIRDDQPNELPSLDLDALVPMPSQILATCGRGDAAMRKTASAAAGLPDWFYWRAVNWGTKWNTCAFFGGVISETIYDCQFDTAWSCLEPALSTLAARYPRLRGTVIAHDASNDWSLIAVFREGRYLSAIGGYDQRFGFFVDAGHALDAVGVASAKALISIVDDPELFGATLSSHSPASSVSTSDTLWNRRELAIEQFGRFFGSDLPRRLAFERTVFDLCDIADDQPVKTAADAARYSGQTEADVRFLTACDRTRTPVDRKLMTILAMSVRSDGMYDHDDATSEEHHRLIEEEILDSFLVNELSDWASAATCRSGVTLDSQCEETLQASFLSYADGLRNDILDHLRASTDCASLFSLTVNP
;
A
#
# COMPACT_ATOMS: atom_id res chain seq x y z
N MET A 1 -11.33 -39.26 -2.04
CA MET A 1 -11.98 -38.36 -3.01
C MET A 1 -11.17 -37.09 -2.99
N ASN A 2 -10.33 -36.92 -4.01
CA ASN A 2 -9.52 -35.73 -4.21
C ASN A 2 -10.45 -34.57 -4.57
N PHE A 3 -10.26 -33.42 -3.93
CA PHE A 3 -10.79 -32.15 -4.39
C PHE A 3 -9.60 -31.25 -4.69
N ASP A 4 -9.28 -31.16 -5.99
CA ASP A 4 -8.43 -30.11 -6.54
C ASP A 4 -9.17 -28.76 -6.39
N PHE A 5 -8.54 -27.77 -5.78
CA PHE A 5 -9.00 -26.38 -5.78
C PHE A 5 -8.11 -25.58 -6.72
N ALA A 6 -8.69 -25.17 -7.83
CA ALA A 6 -8.09 -24.24 -8.78
C ALA A 6 -7.97 -22.85 -8.16
N VAL A 7 -6.76 -22.30 -8.21
CA VAL A 7 -6.46 -20.89 -7.97
C VAL A 7 -7.00 -20.11 -9.18
N GLY A 8 -8.17 -19.50 -9.01
CA GLY A 8 -8.80 -18.68 -10.05
C GLY A 8 -8.40 -17.22 -9.89
N GLY A 9 -7.48 -16.77 -10.74
CA GLY A 9 -7.25 -15.35 -11.00
C GLY A 9 -8.49 -14.71 -11.64
N PHE A 10 -8.84 -13.51 -11.22
CA PHE A 10 -9.94 -12.77 -11.80
C PHE A 10 -9.43 -11.85 -12.91
N VAL A 11 -9.88 -12.18 -14.12
CA VAL A 11 -9.56 -11.55 -15.41
C VAL A 11 -10.42 -10.29 -15.60
N GLY A 12 -9.78 -9.14 -15.82
CA GLY A 12 -10.40 -7.95 -16.40
C GLY A 12 -10.25 -7.93 -17.92
N SER A 13 -11.08 -8.69 -18.64
CA SER A 13 -11.11 -8.68 -20.12
C SER A 13 -11.89 -7.46 -20.62
N VAL A 14 -11.20 -6.49 -21.23
CA VAL A 14 -11.85 -5.36 -21.92
C VAL A 14 -12.23 -5.80 -23.34
N HIS A 15 -13.51 -6.10 -23.55
CA HIS A 15 -14.11 -6.16 -24.88
C HIS A 15 -14.71 -4.80 -25.23
N SER A 16 -14.32 -4.28 -26.40
CA SER A 16 -14.87 -3.07 -27.00
C SER A 16 -16.36 -3.23 -27.31
N GLN A 17 -17.23 -2.42 -26.69
CA GLN A 17 -18.50 -2.00 -27.28
C GLN A 17 -19.13 -0.83 -26.50
N THR A 18 -19.34 0.28 -27.22
CA THR A 18 -20.26 1.39 -26.97
C THR A 18 -20.22 2.11 -25.61
N GLN A 19 -19.74 3.34 -25.70
CA GLN A 19 -19.59 4.39 -24.70
C GLN A 19 -20.93 4.77 -24.01
N GLU A 20 -21.30 4.03 -22.97
CA GLU A 20 -22.02 4.59 -21.82
C GLU A 20 -21.02 4.63 -20.65
N THR A 21 -20.49 5.81 -20.34
CA THR A 21 -19.69 6.06 -19.13
C THR A 21 -20.58 5.87 -17.90
N LEU A 22 -20.74 4.61 -17.49
CA LEU A 22 -21.10 4.26 -16.12
C LEU A 22 -19.98 4.80 -15.23
N LEU A 23 -20.30 5.84 -14.44
CA LEU A 23 -19.45 6.38 -13.39
C LEU A 23 -19.18 5.28 -12.34
N VAL A 24 -18.21 4.42 -12.61
CA VAL A 24 -17.60 3.57 -11.58
C VAL A 24 -16.95 4.55 -10.59
N PRO A 25 -17.31 4.54 -9.29
CA PRO A 25 -16.66 5.45 -8.34
C PRO A 25 -15.17 5.11 -8.27
N ASN A 26 -14.32 6.15 -8.20
CA ASN A 26 -12.93 5.97 -7.79
C ASN A 26 -12.94 5.35 -6.37
N TYR A 27 -12.25 4.22 -6.20
CA TYR A 27 -12.15 3.51 -4.93
C TYR A 27 -10.83 3.83 -4.23
N ALA A 28 -10.90 3.97 -2.91
CA ALA A 28 -9.76 3.94 -2.03
C ALA A 28 -9.69 2.55 -1.37
N PHE A 29 -8.49 1.99 -1.32
CA PHE A 29 -8.22 0.70 -0.71
C PHE A 29 -7.77 0.92 0.72
N ASN A 30 -8.32 0.18 1.67
CA ASN A 30 -8.07 0.41 3.10
C ASN A 30 -7.78 -0.91 3.81
N ARG A 31 -6.90 -0.85 4.81
CA ARG A 31 -6.70 -1.92 5.78
C ARG A 31 -6.74 -1.36 7.20
N LEU A 32 -7.49 -2.03 8.07
CA LEU A 32 -7.65 -1.75 9.48
C LEU A 32 -7.13 -2.94 10.29
N THR A 33 -6.07 -2.70 11.06
CA THR A 33 -5.53 -3.69 12.00
C THR A 33 -5.79 -3.23 13.43
N VAL A 34 -6.54 -4.02 14.20
CA VAL A 34 -7.00 -3.69 15.55
C VAL A 34 -6.43 -4.67 16.55
N THR A 35 -5.95 -4.15 17.69
CA THR A 35 -5.51 -4.96 18.83
C THR A 35 -6.08 -4.48 20.15
N GLY A 36 -6.29 -5.43 21.06
CA GLY A 36 -6.78 -5.16 22.41
C GLY A 36 -7.11 -6.44 23.18
N LEU A 37 -7.84 -6.28 24.28
CA LEU A 37 -8.30 -7.43 25.07
C LEU A 37 -9.32 -8.26 24.28
N PRO A 38 -9.35 -9.60 24.44
CA PRO A 38 -10.23 -10.47 23.64
C PRO A 38 -11.71 -10.09 23.71
N ASN A 39 -12.19 -9.65 24.87
CA ASN A 39 -13.58 -9.24 25.05
C ASN A 39 -13.91 -7.92 24.30
N GLU A 40 -12.94 -7.00 24.18
CA GLU A 40 -13.13 -5.76 23.43
C GLU A 40 -13.05 -6.01 21.92
N ILE A 41 -12.17 -6.92 21.48
CA ILE A 41 -12.13 -7.39 20.08
C ILE A 41 -13.46 -8.06 19.72
N ALA A 42 -13.95 -8.98 20.55
CA ALA A 42 -15.23 -9.65 20.33
C ALA A 42 -16.39 -8.64 20.29
N ARG A 43 -16.38 -7.62 21.16
CA ARG A 43 -17.38 -6.53 21.12
C ARG A 43 -17.31 -5.78 19.80
N PHE A 44 -16.13 -5.34 19.37
CA PHE A 44 -15.95 -4.64 18.10
C PHE A 44 -16.42 -5.47 16.92
N VAL A 45 -16.00 -6.73 16.82
CA VAL A 45 -16.38 -7.62 15.71
C VAL A 45 -17.89 -7.85 15.71
N GLY A 46 -18.50 -8.19 16.86
CA GLY A 46 -19.94 -8.44 16.95
C GLY A 46 -20.81 -7.21 16.72
N GLU A 47 -20.31 -6.01 17.04
CA GLU A 47 -21.06 -4.77 16.87
C GLU A 47 -20.84 -4.10 15.52
N CYS A 48 -19.67 -4.24 14.89
CA CYS A 48 -19.30 -3.45 13.70
C CYS A 48 -19.04 -4.29 12.44
N ILE A 49 -18.78 -5.60 12.54
CA ILE A 49 -18.62 -6.46 11.38
C ILE A 49 -19.92 -7.22 11.16
N ARG A 50 -20.70 -6.81 10.15
CA ARG A 50 -22.09 -7.28 9.97
C ARG A 50 -22.39 -7.62 8.52
N ILE A 51 -23.26 -8.62 8.32
CA ILE A 51 -23.99 -8.76 7.05
C ILE A 51 -25.02 -7.63 7.03
N ARG A 52 -25.01 -6.83 5.97
CA ARG A 52 -25.89 -5.67 5.89
C ARG A 52 -27.32 -6.09 5.57
N ASP A 53 -28.28 -5.44 6.23
CA ASP A 53 -29.71 -5.72 6.04
C ASP A 53 -30.19 -5.46 4.60
N ASP A 54 -29.57 -4.48 3.92
CA ASP A 54 -29.88 -4.15 2.52
C ASP A 54 -29.15 -5.04 1.50
N GLN A 55 -28.17 -5.84 1.95
CA GLN A 55 -27.41 -6.79 1.14
C GLN A 55 -27.26 -8.14 1.89
N PRO A 56 -28.37 -8.84 2.19
CA PRO A 56 -28.36 -10.01 3.09
C PRO A 56 -27.64 -11.25 2.54
N ASN A 57 -27.31 -11.25 1.24
CA ASN A 57 -26.60 -12.34 0.57
C ASN A 57 -25.10 -12.04 0.42
N GLU A 58 -24.62 -10.90 0.88
CA GLU A 58 -23.20 -10.54 0.82
C GLU A 58 -22.45 -11.01 2.07
N LEU A 59 -21.13 -11.03 1.97
CA LEU A 59 -20.26 -11.32 3.10
C LEU A 59 -20.34 -10.20 4.16
N PRO A 60 -20.02 -10.48 5.42
CA PRO A 60 -19.91 -9.44 6.44
C PRO A 60 -18.96 -8.33 5.99
N SER A 61 -19.26 -7.09 6.34
CA SER A 61 -18.38 -5.94 6.10
C SER A 61 -18.25 -5.05 7.34
N LEU A 62 -17.31 -4.11 7.31
CA LEU A 62 -17.25 -3.04 8.31
C LEU A 62 -18.44 -2.10 8.10
N ASP A 63 -19.48 -2.28 8.89
CA ASP A 63 -20.75 -1.57 8.72
C ASP A 63 -20.70 -0.18 9.35
N LEU A 64 -20.63 0.84 8.49
CA LEU A 64 -20.57 2.24 8.91
C LEU A 64 -21.88 2.72 9.56
N ASP A 65 -23.04 2.14 9.23
CA ASP A 65 -24.31 2.45 9.89
C ASP A 65 -24.35 1.88 11.33
N ALA A 66 -23.77 0.70 11.56
CA ALA A 66 -23.63 0.15 12.90
C ALA A 66 -22.65 0.94 13.79
N LEU A 67 -21.62 1.51 13.18
CA LEU A 67 -20.60 2.31 13.85
C LEU A 67 -21.09 3.73 14.13
N VAL A 68 -21.61 4.41 13.10
CA VAL A 68 -22.12 5.79 13.12
C VAL A 68 -23.49 5.80 12.41
N PRO A 69 -24.60 5.60 13.13
CA PRO A 69 -25.92 5.44 12.51
C PRO A 69 -26.45 6.74 11.92
N MET A 70 -26.93 6.67 10.69
CA MET A 70 -27.62 7.79 10.05
C MET A 70 -28.99 8.05 10.71
N PRO A 71 -29.32 9.30 11.07
CA PRO A 71 -30.66 9.65 11.54
C PRO A 71 -31.73 9.32 10.50
N SER A 72 -32.87 8.77 10.93
CA SER A 72 -33.94 8.31 10.04
C SER A 72 -34.51 9.43 9.15
N GLN A 73 -34.51 10.69 9.63
CA GLN A 73 -34.93 11.85 8.85
C GLN A 73 -34.00 12.12 7.67
N ILE A 74 -32.70 11.87 7.84
CA ILE A 74 -31.70 11.98 6.77
C ILE A 74 -31.78 10.77 5.85
N LEU A 75 -31.92 9.57 6.40
CA LEU A 75 -32.06 8.33 5.62
C LEU A 75 -33.24 8.38 4.65
N ALA A 76 -34.35 9.02 5.07
CA ALA A 76 -35.51 9.23 4.22
C ALA A 76 -35.22 10.07 2.94
N THR A 77 -34.08 10.76 2.88
CA THR A 77 -33.64 11.50 1.69
C THR A 77 -32.89 10.64 0.67
N CYS A 78 -32.53 9.40 1.00
CA CYS A 78 -31.95 8.44 0.06
C CYS A 78 -32.94 8.13 -1.07
N GLY A 79 -32.63 8.58 -2.30
CA GLY A 79 -33.47 8.39 -3.49
C GLY A 79 -34.07 9.69 -4.05
N ARG A 80 -35.20 9.61 -4.77
CA ARG A 80 -35.95 10.80 -5.24
C ARG A 80 -36.79 11.42 -4.12
N GLY A 81 -36.17 11.74 -2.99
CA GLY A 81 -36.81 12.55 -1.96
C GLY A 81 -37.27 13.89 -2.55
N ASP A 82 -38.45 14.35 -2.19
CA ASP A 82 -38.94 15.65 -2.64
C ASP A 82 -38.22 16.81 -1.89
N ALA A 83 -38.43 18.04 -2.35
CA ALA A 83 -37.79 19.21 -1.76
C ALA A 83 -38.21 19.48 -0.30
N ALA A 84 -39.40 19.03 0.12
CA ALA A 84 -39.91 19.23 1.48
C ALA A 84 -39.23 18.27 2.46
N MET A 85 -38.98 17.02 2.05
CA MET A 85 -38.23 16.04 2.83
C MET A 85 -36.80 16.52 3.08
N ARG A 86 -36.09 17.00 2.05
CA ARG A 86 -34.72 17.54 2.19
C ARG A 86 -34.67 18.74 3.15
N LYS A 87 -35.65 19.65 3.05
CA LYS A 87 -35.75 20.82 3.95
C LYS A 87 -35.97 20.41 5.42
N THR A 88 -36.80 19.39 5.66
CA THR A 88 -37.08 18.88 7.00
C THR A 88 -35.88 18.14 7.59
N ALA A 89 -35.22 17.32 6.78
CA ALA A 89 -33.99 16.61 7.12
C ALA A 89 -32.86 17.59 7.49
N SER A 90 -32.66 18.62 6.68
CA SER A 90 -31.70 19.69 6.92
C SER A 90 -31.94 20.48 8.20
N ALA A 91 -33.21 20.77 8.53
CA ALA A 91 -33.54 21.44 9.79
C ALA A 91 -33.26 20.56 11.02
N ALA A 92 -33.41 19.24 10.90
CA ALA A 92 -33.24 18.30 12.02
C ALA A 92 -31.78 17.94 12.31
N ALA A 93 -30.97 17.72 11.26
CA ALA A 93 -29.58 17.27 11.42
C ALA A 93 -28.53 18.33 11.06
N GLY A 94 -28.96 19.52 10.63
CA GLY A 94 -28.06 20.60 10.20
C GLY A 94 -27.35 20.35 8.85
N LEU A 95 -27.63 19.23 8.16
CA LEU A 95 -27.00 18.86 6.90
C LEU A 95 -28.05 18.60 5.80
N PRO A 96 -27.80 19.04 4.55
CA PRO A 96 -28.83 19.17 3.52
C PRO A 96 -29.48 17.84 3.09
N ASP A 97 -28.74 16.73 3.08
CA ASP A 97 -29.23 15.40 2.70
C ASP A 97 -28.28 14.28 3.17
N TRP A 98 -28.65 13.04 2.83
CA TRP A 98 -27.88 11.83 3.13
C TRP A 98 -26.45 11.84 2.61
N PHE A 99 -26.19 12.48 1.46
CA PHE A 99 -24.89 12.50 0.84
C PHE A 99 -23.90 13.32 1.67
N TYR A 100 -24.29 14.55 2.01
CA TYR A 100 -23.46 15.41 2.86
C TYR A 100 -23.32 14.84 4.27
N TRP A 101 -24.38 14.20 4.79
CA TRP A 101 -24.29 13.53 6.09
C TRP A 101 -23.22 12.43 6.08
N ARG A 102 -23.22 11.54 5.08
CA ARG A 102 -22.19 10.47 4.99
C ARG A 102 -20.80 11.04 4.77
N ALA A 103 -20.64 12.04 3.90
CA ALA A 103 -19.35 12.68 3.69
C ALA A 103 -18.76 13.24 5.01
N VAL A 104 -19.57 13.89 5.84
CA VAL A 104 -19.12 14.48 7.11
C VAL A 104 -18.92 13.44 8.22
N ASN A 105 -19.81 12.45 8.33
CA ASN A 105 -19.83 11.53 9.49
C ASN A 105 -19.09 10.21 9.22
N TRP A 106 -19.01 9.78 7.96
CA TRP A 106 -18.28 8.59 7.55
C TRP A 106 -16.99 8.93 6.81
N GLY A 107 -16.91 10.06 6.12
CA GLY A 107 -15.77 10.38 5.24
C GLY A 107 -15.86 9.72 3.87
N THR A 108 -16.97 9.08 3.53
CA THR A 108 -17.19 8.43 2.23
C THR A 108 -18.67 8.46 1.85
N LYS A 109 -18.98 8.17 0.58
CA LYS A 109 -20.35 8.21 0.04
C LYS A 109 -21.17 6.96 0.37
N TRP A 110 -20.53 5.80 0.30
CA TRP A 110 -21.16 4.50 0.45
C TRP A 110 -20.60 3.77 1.66
N ASN A 111 -21.32 2.76 2.12
CA ASN A 111 -20.78 1.84 3.11
C ASN A 111 -19.61 1.05 2.47
N THR A 112 -18.84 0.33 3.29
CA THR A 112 -17.67 -0.42 2.81
C THR A 112 -18.06 -1.55 1.85
N CYS A 113 -17.17 -1.89 0.92
CA CYS A 113 -17.31 -3.02 0.00
C CYS A 113 -16.00 -3.80 -0.12
N ALA A 114 -15.97 -4.87 -0.93
CA ALA A 114 -14.80 -5.72 -1.16
C ALA A 114 -14.11 -6.15 0.15
N PHE A 115 -14.91 -6.58 1.13
CA PHE A 115 -14.43 -6.84 2.47
C PHE A 115 -13.73 -8.19 2.57
N PHE A 116 -12.58 -8.19 3.21
CA PHE A 116 -11.90 -9.40 3.68
C PHE A 116 -11.44 -9.15 5.12
N GLY A 117 -11.62 -10.12 6.02
CA GLY A 117 -11.16 -9.93 7.38
C GLY A 117 -11.22 -11.18 8.25
N GLY A 118 -10.44 -11.17 9.32
CA GLY A 118 -10.44 -12.27 10.28
C GLY A 118 -9.56 -12.03 11.50
N VAL A 119 -9.63 -13.01 12.39
CA VAL A 119 -8.91 -13.01 13.67
C VAL A 119 -7.52 -13.62 13.45
N ILE A 120 -6.47 -12.83 13.63
CA ILE A 120 -5.08 -13.30 13.59
C ILE A 120 -4.72 -14.00 14.91
N SER A 121 -5.25 -13.50 16.02
CA SER A 121 -5.13 -14.07 17.37
C SER A 121 -6.25 -13.52 18.24
N GLU A 122 -6.46 -14.06 19.44
CA GLU A 122 -7.50 -13.55 20.36
C GLU A 122 -7.39 -12.05 20.67
N THR A 123 -6.22 -11.45 20.44
CA THR A 123 -5.94 -10.03 20.67
C THR A 123 -5.78 -9.20 19.40
N ILE A 124 -5.89 -9.78 18.21
CA ILE A 124 -5.67 -9.08 16.93
C ILE A 124 -6.75 -9.46 15.92
N TYR A 125 -7.45 -8.44 15.42
CA TYR A 125 -8.36 -8.53 14.29
C TYR A 125 -7.80 -7.69 13.14
N ASP A 126 -7.87 -8.21 11.92
CA ASP A 126 -7.40 -7.51 10.72
C ASP A 126 -8.47 -7.59 9.63
N CYS A 127 -8.70 -6.47 8.95
CA CYS A 127 -9.57 -6.45 7.79
C CYS A 127 -9.15 -5.44 6.73
N GLN A 128 -9.48 -5.76 5.49
CA GLN A 128 -9.41 -4.92 4.32
C GLN A 128 -10.80 -4.63 3.78
N PHE A 129 -10.96 -3.44 3.23
CA PHE A 129 -12.18 -3.01 2.59
C PHE A 129 -11.93 -1.80 1.68
N ASP A 130 -12.83 -1.62 0.73
CA ASP A 130 -12.79 -0.50 -0.18
C ASP A 130 -13.87 0.52 0.19
N THR A 131 -13.56 1.80 -0.07
CA THR A 131 -14.46 2.92 0.12
C THR A 131 -14.50 3.79 -1.13
N ALA A 132 -15.59 4.54 -1.31
CA ALA A 132 -15.63 5.55 -2.35
C ALA A 132 -14.73 6.74 -1.96
N TRP A 133 -13.83 7.12 -2.86
CA TRP A 133 -13.05 8.38 -2.90
C TRP A 133 -11.96 8.58 -1.84
N SER A 134 -12.17 8.15 -0.60
CA SER A 134 -11.26 8.46 0.52
C SER A 134 -11.37 7.46 1.65
N CYS A 135 -10.36 7.47 2.52
CA CYS A 135 -10.40 6.77 3.80
C CYS A 135 -11.51 7.31 4.71
N LEU A 136 -12.11 6.44 5.54
CA LEU A 136 -13.24 6.79 6.42
C LEU A 136 -12.82 7.45 7.74
N GLU A 137 -11.94 8.46 7.68
CA GLU A 137 -11.34 9.08 8.88
C GLU A 137 -12.36 9.52 9.96
N PRO A 138 -13.51 10.16 9.63
CA PRO A 138 -14.51 10.51 10.64
C PRO A 138 -15.12 9.30 11.36
N ALA A 139 -15.40 8.22 10.62
CA ALA A 139 -15.91 6.98 11.22
C ALA A 139 -14.82 6.27 12.04
N LEU A 140 -13.56 6.27 11.60
CA LEU A 140 -12.44 5.71 12.35
C LEU A 140 -12.16 6.48 13.65
N SER A 141 -12.32 7.80 13.62
CA SER A 141 -12.27 8.64 14.83
C SER A 141 -13.38 8.27 15.82
N THR A 142 -14.59 7.99 15.32
CA THR A 142 -15.70 7.50 16.15
C THR A 142 -15.43 6.10 16.71
N LEU A 143 -14.82 5.21 15.91
CA LEU A 143 -14.36 3.89 16.37
C LEU A 143 -13.38 4.03 17.52
N ALA A 144 -12.35 4.87 17.37
CA ALA A 144 -11.37 5.11 18.41
C ALA A 144 -12.06 5.54 19.72
N ALA A 145 -12.95 6.53 19.65
CA ALA A 145 -13.68 7.05 20.81
C ALA A 145 -14.63 6.03 21.46
N ARG A 146 -15.31 5.20 20.65
CA ARG A 146 -16.26 4.16 21.13
C ARG A 146 -15.54 2.96 21.75
N TYR A 147 -14.32 2.66 21.29
CA TYR A 147 -13.53 1.53 21.77
C TYR A 147 -12.19 2.01 22.35
N PRO A 148 -12.18 2.78 23.46
CA PRO A 148 -10.96 3.40 23.98
C PRO A 148 -9.93 2.39 24.53
N ARG A 149 -10.35 1.12 24.72
CA ARG A 149 -9.49 0.01 25.14
C ARG A 149 -8.91 -0.77 23.96
N LEU A 150 -9.34 -0.46 22.74
CA LEU A 150 -8.71 -0.93 21.51
C LEU A 150 -7.69 0.10 21.05
N ARG A 151 -6.72 -0.39 20.30
CA ARG A 151 -5.74 0.43 19.58
C ARG A 151 -5.42 -0.24 18.25
N GLY A 152 -4.88 0.50 17.30
CA GLY A 152 -4.65 -0.06 15.98
C GLY A 152 -4.13 0.93 14.98
N THR A 153 -3.94 0.43 13.78
CA THR A 153 -3.41 1.16 12.63
C THR A 153 -4.41 1.07 11.49
N VAL A 154 -4.50 2.16 10.74
CA VAL A 154 -5.18 2.19 9.45
C VAL A 154 -4.19 2.64 8.42
N ILE A 155 -4.18 1.95 7.29
CA ILE A 155 -3.49 2.40 6.09
C ILE A 155 -4.49 2.41 4.95
N ALA A 156 -4.35 3.39 4.07
CA ALA A 156 -5.20 3.50 2.89
C ALA A 156 -4.45 4.16 1.75
N HIS A 157 -4.86 3.91 0.52
CA HIS A 157 -4.31 4.59 -0.64
C HIS A 157 -5.30 4.67 -1.80
N ASP A 158 -5.00 5.57 -2.72
CA ASP A 158 -5.51 5.59 -4.08
C ASP A 158 -4.36 5.98 -5.00
N ALA A 159 -3.82 4.99 -5.72
CA ALA A 159 -2.69 5.19 -6.62
C ALA A 159 -3.06 6.10 -7.80
N SER A 160 -4.34 6.13 -8.20
CA SER A 160 -4.80 6.94 -9.34
C SER A 160 -4.91 8.43 -8.99
N ASN A 161 -5.07 8.74 -7.69
CA ASN A 161 -5.13 10.10 -7.18
C ASN A 161 -3.88 10.49 -6.38
N ASP A 162 -2.80 9.71 -6.48
CA ASP A 162 -1.50 9.95 -5.86
C ASP A 162 -1.57 10.30 -4.36
N TRP A 163 -2.23 9.44 -3.58
CA TRP A 163 -2.18 9.60 -2.13
C TRP A 163 -2.12 8.28 -1.38
N SER A 164 -1.49 8.34 -0.21
CA SER A 164 -1.51 7.31 0.82
C SER A 164 -1.74 7.95 2.18
N LEU A 165 -2.41 7.21 3.06
CA LEU A 165 -2.74 7.60 4.42
C LEU A 165 -2.20 6.54 5.37
N ILE A 166 -1.61 7.01 6.46
CA ILE A 166 -1.33 6.22 7.65
C ILE A 166 -2.04 6.87 8.83
N ALA A 167 -2.71 6.07 9.64
CA ALA A 167 -3.33 6.50 10.86
C ALA A 167 -3.15 5.50 11.98
N VAL A 168 -3.18 6.01 13.20
CA VAL A 168 -3.14 5.22 14.42
C VAL A 168 -4.25 5.67 15.34
N PHE A 169 -4.79 4.74 16.12
CA PHE A 169 -5.72 5.07 17.18
C PHE A 169 -5.39 4.33 18.46
N ARG A 170 -5.62 5.00 19.59
CA ARG A 170 -5.38 4.49 20.95
C ARG A 170 -6.07 5.41 21.95
N GLU A 171 -6.57 4.84 23.05
CA GLU A 171 -7.09 5.64 24.19
C GLU A 171 -8.18 6.64 23.79
N GLY A 172 -9.04 6.28 22.83
CA GLY A 172 -10.10 7.18 22.36
C GLY A 172 -9.67 8.20 21.32
N ARG A 173 -8.40 8.25 20.95
CA ARG A 173 -7.82 9.25 20.04
C ARG A 173 -7.46 8.60 18.70
N TYR A 174 -7.61 9.37 17.62
CA TYR A 174 -7.24 9.02 16.25
C TYR A 174 -6.29 10.09 15.72
N LEU A 175 -5.19 9.68 15.09
CA LEU A 175 -4.21 10.53 14.44
C LEU A 175 -3.94 9.98 13.05
N SER A 176 -3.89 10.84 12.04
CA SER A 176 -3.59 10.48 10.66
C SER A 176 -2.56 11.42 10.04
N ALA A 177 -1.89 10.93 9.01
CA ALA A 177 -1.01 11.67 8.12
C ALA A 177 -1.25 11.19 6.68
N ILE A 178 -1.25 12.13 5.75
CA ILE A 178 -1.43 11.90 4.31
C ILE A 178 -0.18 12.38 3.60
N GLY A 179 0.25 11.62 2.59
CA GLY A 179 1.30 12.00 1.65
C GLY A 179 1.00 11.44 0.27
N GLY A 180 1.96 11.60 -0.66
CA GLY A 180 1.89 11.00 -1.99
C GLY A 180 1.77 9.48 -1.93
N TYR A 181 1.36 8.86 -3.03
CA TYR A 181 1.23 7.40 -3.08
C TYR A 181 2.58 6.73 -2.81
N ASP A 182 2.65 5.88 -1.78
CA ASP A 182 3.83 5.07 -1.49
C ASP A 182 3.52 3.62 -1.84
N GLN A 183 4.16 3.10 -2.87
CA GLN A 183 3.88 1.74 -3.36
C GLN A 183 4.20 0.65 -2.31
N ARG A 184 5.07 0.94 -1.33
CA ARG A 184 5.32 0.03 -0.20
C ARG A 184 4.11 -0.03 0.73
N PHE A 185 3.28 1.02 0.78
CA PHE A 185 2.01 1.04 1.50
C PHE A 185 0.91 0.29 0.77
N GLY A 186 0.87 0.42 -0.56
CA GLY A 186 -0.02 -0.39 -1.40
C GLY A 186 0.11 -1.87 -1.07
N PHE A 187 1.35 -2.37 -1.02
CA PHE A 187 1.63 -3.73 -0.59
C PHE A 187 1.08 -4.08 0.80
N PHE A 188 1.26 -3.22 1.81
CA PHE A 188 0.74 -3.50 3.15
C PHE A 188 -0.79 -3.51 3.19
N VAL A 189 -1.46 -2.72 2.34
CA VAL A 189 -2.93 -2.79 2.19
C VAL A 189 -3.30 -4.15 1.61
N ASP A 190 -2.70 -4.53 0.47
CA ASP A 190 -3.05 -5.74 -0.27
C ASP A 190 -2.67 -7.05 0.43
N ALA A 191 -1.59 -7.05 1.23
CA ALA A 191 -1.19 -8.20 2.03
C ALA A 191 -2.26 -8.61 3.06
N GLY A 192 -3.24 -7.74 3.35
CA GLY A 192 -4.38 -8.06 4.21
C GLY A 192 -5.34 -9.09 3.60
N HIS A 193 -5.37 -9.26 2.28
CA HIS A 193 -6.26 -10.23 1.59
C HIS A 193 -6.01 -11.68 1.96
N ALA A 194 -4.79 -12.02 2.38
CA ALA A 194 -4.43 -13.38 2.77
C ALA A 194 -4.02 -13.38 4.24
N LEU A 195 -4.74 -14.10 5.11
CA LEU A 195 -4.28 -14.35 6.49
C LEU A 195 -3.18 -15.42 6.54
N ASP A 196 -2.28 -15.39 5.56
CA ASP A 196 -1.10 -16.26 5.48
C ASP A 196 0.06 -15.70 6.33
N ALA A 197 1.25 -16.26 6.20
CA ALA A 197 2.41 -15.82 6.96
C ALA A 197 2.76 -14.33 6.72
N VAL A 198 2.59 -13.84 5.49
CA VAL A 198 2.89 -12.47 5.08
C VAL A 198 1.83 -11.50 5.57
N GLY A 199 0.55 -11.83 5.40
CA GLY A 199 -0.54 -11.02 5.94
C GLY A 199 -0.51 -10.92 7.45
N VAL A 200 -0.19 -12.02 8.15
CA VAL A 200 -0.04 -12.02 9.61
C VAL A 200 1.18 -11.20 10.06
N ALA A 201 2.33 -11.33 9.39
CA ALA A 201 3.53 -10.56 9.70
C ALA A 201 3.32 -9.06 9.46
N SER A 202 2.68 -8.68 8.36
CA SER A 202 2.38 -7.27 8.03
C SER A 202 1.42 -6.64 9.04
N ALA A 203 0.35 -7.32 9.46
CA ALA A 203 -0.53 -6.83 10.53
C ALA A 203 0.21 -6.64 11.85
N LYS A 204 1.08 -7.58 12.25
CA LYS A 204 1.89 -7.45 13.47
C LYS A 204 2.86 -6.27 13.38
N ALA A 205 3.46 -6.05 12.21
CA ALA A 205 4.32 -4.92 11.96
C ALA A 205 3.56 -3.58 12.03
N LEU A 206 2.34 -3.51 11.49
CA LEU A 206 1.49 -2.31 11.60
C LEU A 206 1.12 -1.99 13.05
N ILE A 207 0.90 -2.98 13.91
CA ILE A 207 0.63 -2.78 15.34
C ILE A 207 1.82 -2.14 16.06
N SER A 208 3.05 -2.46 15.66
CA SER A 208 4.26 -1.92 16.30
C SER A 208 4.33 -0.38 16.26
N ILE A 209 3.69 0.24 15.26
CA ILE A 209 3.60 1.70 15.11
C ILE A 209 2.83 2.32 16.28
N VAL A 210 1.78 1.64 16.75
CA VAL A 210 0.84 2.16 17.76
C VAL A 210 1.46 2.21 19.16
N ASP A 211 2.45 1.37 19.41
CA ASP A 211 3.12 1.27 20.70
C ASP A 211 4.26 2.31 20.86
N ASP A 212 4.47 3.15 19.85
CA ASP A 212 5.46 4.22 19.88
C ASP A 212 5.05 5.37 20.86
N PRO A 213 5.83 5.63 21.92
CA PRO A 213 5.50 6.62 22.92
C PRO A 213 5.53 8.08 22.40
N GLU A 214 6.25 8.35 21.31
CA GLU A 214 6.41 9.70 20.78
C GLU A 214 5.15 10.21 20.05
N LEU A 215 4.32 9.32 19.52
CA LEU A 215 3.11 9.67 18.75
C LEU A 215 2.04 10.35 19.59
N PHE A 216 1.86 9.90 20.83
CA PHE A 216 0.79 10.41 21.72
C PHE A 216 1.33 11.21 22.91
N GLY A 217 2.65 11.23 23.15
CA GLY A 217 3.31 11.88 24.29
C GLY A 217 3.49 13.40 24.18
N ALA A 218 3.41 13.99 22.98
CA ALA A 218 3.68 15.42 22.77
C ALA A 218 2.64 16.40 23.36
N THR A 219 1.60 15.93 24.06
CA THR A 219 0.50 16.77 24.55
C THR A 219 0.57 17.19 26.02
N LEU A 220 1.63 16.82 26.78
CA LEU A 220 1.72 17.08 28.22
C LEU A 220 2.78 18.10 28.67
N SER A 221 3.59 18.66 27.77
CA SER A 221 4.64 19.59 28.16
C SER A 221 4.91 20.64 27.09
N SER A 222 4.20 21.78 27.15
CA SER A 222 4.51 22.95 26.34
C SER A 222 5.00 24.11 27.22
N HIS A 223 6.31 24.17 27.50
CA HIS A 223 7.05 25.41 27.80
C HIS A 223 8.49 25.28 27.27
N SER A 224 8.68 25.22 25.94
CA SER A 224 9.87 25.78 25.25
C SER A 224 9.78 25.67 23.71
N PRO A 225 10.37 26.63 22.96
CA PRO A 225 10.39 26.62 21.51
C PRO A 225 11.72 26.04 20.99
N ALA A 226 11.69 24.81 20.48
CA ALA A 226 12.77 24.26 19.65
C ALA A 226 12.14 23.40 18.54
N SER A 227 12.39 23.79 17.28
CA SER A 227 12.04 23.10 16.02
C SER A 227 10.74 22.29 16.04
N SER A 228 9.63 22.91 15.66
CA SER A 228 8.32 22.26 15.54
C SER A 228 8.31 21.27 14.36
N VAL A 229 8.74 20.04 14.58
CA VAL A 229 8.39 18.92 13.69
C VAL A 229 6.88 18.70 13.85
N SER A 230 6.13 18.72 12.74
CA SER A 230 4.69 18.49 12.78
C SER A 230 4.41 17.07 13.28
N THR A 231 3.37 16.87 14.08
CA THR A 231 2.89 15.53 14.44
C THR A 231 2.53 14.70 13.20
N SER A 232 2.13 15.37 12.11
CA SER A 232 1.91 14.74 10.80
C SER A 232 3.20 14.17 10.21
N ASP A 233 4.31 14.92 10.25
CA ASP A 233 5.60 14.46 9.74
C ASP A 233 6.14 13.28 10.57
N THR A 234 5.93 13.34 11.88
CA THR A 234 6.35 12.28 12.81
C THR A 234 5.61 10.98 12.53
N LEU A 235 4.28 11.05 12.35
CA LEU A 235 3.46 9.87 12.03
C LEU A 235 3.75 9.35 10.62
N TRP A 236 3.86 10.23 9.63
CA TRP A 236 4.20 9.84 8.26
C TRP A 236 5.52 9.07 8.20
N ASN A 237 6.53 9.47 8.98
CA ASN A 237 7.82 8.77 9.04
C ASN A 237 7.78 7.42 9.75
N ARG A 238 6.75 7.11 10.55
CA ARG A 238 6.61 5.79 11.20
C ARG A 238 6.29 4.67 10.21
N ARG A 239 5.99 5.00 8.96
CA ARG A 239 5.94 4.00 7.91
C ARG A 239 7.20 3.16 7.81
N GLU A 240 8.37 3.79 7.94
CA GLU A 240 9.65 3.08 7.86
C GLU A 240 9.82 2.10 9.01
N LEU A 241 9.29 2.42 10.20
CA LEU A 241 9.28 1.51 11.34
C LEU A 241 8.45 0.26 11.04
N ALA A 242 7.30 0.41 10.39
CA ALA A 242 6.46 -0.73 10.00
C ALA A 242 7.19 -1.65 9.01
N ILE A 243 7.84 -1.08 8.00
CA ILE A 243 8.61 -1.81 6.99
C ILE A 243 9.81 -2.53 7.65
N GLU A 244 10.50 -1.86 8.56
CA GLU A 244 11.61 -2.45 9.32
C GLU A 244 11.15 -3.61 10.20
N GLN A 245 10.07 -3.43 10.98
CA GLN A 245 9.53 -4.50 11.81
C GLN A 245 9.04 -5.67 10.97
N PHE A 246 8.41 -5.40 9.82
CA PHE A 246 7.97 -6.42 8.89
C PHE A 246 9.15 -7.26 8.38
N GLY A 247 10.24 -6.61 7.95
CA GLY A 247 11.45 -7.30 7.48
C GLY A 247 12.05 -8.26 8.51
N ARG A 248 11.88 -7.98 9.82
CA ARG A 248 12.38 -8.84 10.92
C ARG A 248 11.59 -10.13 11.12
N PHE A 249 10.39 -10.27 10.54
CA PHE A 249 9.63 -11.52 10.61
C PHE A 249 10.15 -12.60 9.67
N PHE A 250 10.97 -12.23 8.69
CA PHE A 250 11.51 -13.12 7.67
C PHE A 250 13.03 -13.24 7.83
N GLY A 251 13.64 -14.12 7.03
CA GLY A 251 15.08 -14.33 7.04
C GLY A 251 15.89 -13.05 6.84
N SER A 252 17.19 -13.11 7.12
CA SER A 252 18.11 -11.95 7.06
C SER A 252 18.18 -11.23 5.70
N ASP A 253 17.63 -11.83 4.64
CA ASP A 253 17.66 -11.32 3.28
C ASP A 253 16.53 -10.33 2.96
N LEU A 254 15.36 -10.44 3.59
CA LEU A 254 14.22 -9.56 3.28
C LEU A 254 14.47 -8.08 3.64
N PRO A 255 15.05 -7.73 4.81
CA PRO A 255 15.39 -6.34 5.11
C PRO A 255 16.27 -5.70 4.04
N ARG A 256 17.20 -6.47 3.46
CA ARG A 256 18.11 -6.01 2.41
C ARG A 256 17.37 -5.73 1.10
N ARG A 257 16.42 -6.58 0.72
CA ARG A 257 15.55 -6.41 -0.46
C ARG A 257 14.64 -5.19 -0.31
N LEU A 258 14.03 -4.99 0.87
CA LEU A 258 13.21 -3.80 1.17
C LEU A 258 14.02 -2.50 1.10
N ALA A 259 15.27 -2.50 1.58
CA ALA A 259 16.16 -1.34 1.48
C ALA A 259 16.54 -1.03 0.02
N PHE A 260 16.78 -2.06 -0.80
CA PHE A 260 17.03 -1.90 -2.23
C PHE A 260 15.81 -1.31 -2.96
N GLU A 261 14.62 -1.87 -2.72
CA GLU A 261 13.37 -1.37 -3.28
C GLU A 261 13.13 0.11 -2.93
N ARG A 262 13.36 0.49 -1.67
CA ARG A 262 13.30 1.90 -1.26
C ARG A 262 14.24 2.78 -2.09
N THR A 263 15.46 2.31 -2.32
CA THR A 263 16.46 3.06 -3.11
C THR A 263 16.03 3.21 -4.57
N VAL A 264 15.41 2.17 -5.15
CA VAL A 264 14.83 2.21 -6.49
C VAL A 264 13.76 3.28 -6.57
N PHE A 265 12.79 3.27 -5.65
CA PHE A 265 11.71 4.27 -5.64
C PHE A 265 12.23 5.69 -5.48
N ASP A 266 13.11 5.93 -4.53
CA ASP A 266 13.65 7.27 -4.32
C ASP A 266 14.42 7.79 -5.55
N LEU A 267 15.12 6.93 -6.29
CA LEU A 267 15.79 7.33 -7.54
C LEU A 267 14.82 7.57 -8.69
N CYS A 268 13.75 6.77 -8.79
CA CYS A 268 12.70 6.97 -9.78
C CYS A 268 11.99 8.31 -9.56
N ASP A 269 11.61 8.62 -8.31
CA ASP A 269 10.97 9.87 -7.91
C ASP A 269 11.84 11.09 -8.25
N ILE A 270 13.13 11.05 -7.89
CA ILE A 270 14.08 12.13 -8.23
C ILE A 270 14.14 12.36 -9.74
N ALA A 271 14.09 11.29 -10.54
CA ALA A 271 14.19 11.41 -11.99
C ALA A 271 12.93 12.00 -12.63
N ASP A 272 11.74 11.81 -12.03
CA ASP A 272 10.48 12.39 -12.51
C ASP A 272 10.33 13.88 -12.17
N ASP A 273 10.89 14.33 -11.05
CA ASP A 273 10.72 15.69 -10.54
C ASP A 273 11.68 16.77 -11.11
N GLN A 274 12.73 16.42 -11.88
CA GLN A 274 13.68 17.26 -12.71
C GLN A 274 15.10 16.62 -12.73
N PRO A 275 16.01 16.92 -13.70
CA PRO A 275 17.32 16.26 -13.79
C PRO A 275 18.21 16.55 -12.57
N VAL A 276 18.52 15.49 -11.83
CA VAL A 276 19.53 15.34 -10.76
C VAL A 276 20.30 16.63 -10.45
N LYS A 277 19.85 17.39 -9.45
CA LYS A 277 20.70 18.44 -8.84
C LYS A 277 21.51 17.83 -7.70
N THR A 278 22.61 17.20 -8.12
CA THR A 278 23.81 16.86 -7.34
C THR A 278 23.78 15.58 -6.48
N ALA A 279 24.97 14.99 -6.33
CA ALA A 279 25.29 13.88 -5.43
C ALA A 279 24.98 14.16 -3.93
N ALA A 280 24.51 15.36 -3.57
CA ALA A 280 24.11 15.72 -2.22
C ALA A 280 22.74 15.15 -1.83
N ASP A 281 21.81 14.93 -2.78
CA ASP A 281 20.54 14.26 -2.48
C ASP A 281 20.74 12.76 -2.29
N ALA A 282 21.74 12.19 -2.98
CA ALA A 282 22.25 10.85 -2.72
C ALA A 282 23.01 10.74 -1.38
N ALA A 283 23.35 11.84 -0.71
CA ALA A 283 23.99 11.83 0.61
C ALA A 283 23.04 11.50 1.76
N ARG A 284 21.72 11.34 1.50
CA ARG A 284 20.76 10.71 2.43
C ARG A 284 21.05 9.22 2.65
N TYR A 285 21.88 8.64 1.79
CA TYR A 285 22.19 7.23 1.74
C TYR A 285 23.59 6.97 2.31
N SER A 286 23.66 6.35 3.48
CA SER A 286 24.93 5.92 4.09
C SER A 286 25.18 4.43 3.85
N GLY A 287 26.44 4.03 3.63
CA GLY A 287 26.82 2.61 3.61
C GLY A 287 26.28 1.84 2.40
N GLN A 288 25.49 0.79 2.64
CA GLN A 288 24.97 -0.12 1.61
C GLN A 288 24.16 0.58 0.53
N THR A 289 23.48 1.67 0.88
CA THR A 289 22.66 2.41 -0.07
C THR A 289 23.48 3.16 -1.13
N GLU A 290 24.75 3.48 -0.85
CA GLU A 290 25.65 4.04 -1.88
C GLU A 290 26.01 2.98 -2.95
N ALA A 291 26.15 1.71 -2.55
CA ALA A 291 26.38 0.62 -3.48
C ALA A 291 25.13 0.37 -4.36
N ASP A 292 23.94 0.49 -3.78
CA ASP A 292 22.67 0.41 -4.52
C ASP A 292 22.54 1.53 -5.55
N VAL A 293 22.79 2.77 -5.16
CA VAL A 293 22.78 3.91 -6.09
C VAL A 293 23.78 3.69 -7.22
N ARG A 294 24.99 3.20 -6.94
CA ARG A 294 25.99 2.88 -7.97
C ARG A 294 25.51 1.76 -8.91
N PHE A 295 24.89 0.71 -8.37
CA PHE A 295 24.34 -0.39 -9.17
C PHE A 295 23.21 0.08 -10.10
N LEU A 296 22.32 0.95 -9.59
CA LEU A 296 21.14 1.46 -10.30
C LEU A 296 21.50 2.53 -11.34
N THR A 297 22.56 3.30 -11.09
CA THR A 297 23.05 4.30 -12.05
C THR A 297 24.03 3.72 -13.06
N ALA A 298 24.62 2.54 -12.78
CA ALA A 298 25.41 1.81 -13.76
C ALA A 298 24.56 1.43 -14.98
N CYS A 299 25.16 1.54 -16.17
CA CYS A 299 24.51 1.22 -17.44
C CYS A 299 23.18 1.97 -17.69
N ASP A 300 22.97 3.14 -17.09
CA ASP A 300 21.77 3.97 -17.28
C ASP A 300 20.44 3.23 -16.98
N ARG A 301 20.43 2.33 -15.98
CA ARG A 301 19.29 1.46 -15.64
C ARG A 301 18.06 2.15 -15.04
N THR A 302 18.08 3.47 -14.85
CA THR A 302 16.92 4.26 -14.38
C THR A 302 16.66 5.49 -15.26
N ARG A 303 17.22 5.52 -16.47
CA ARG A 303 17.26 6.74 -17.30
C ARG A 303 15.96 7.04 -18.03
N THR A 304 15.32 6.02 -18.60
CA THR A 304 14.07 6.19 -19.36
C THR A 304 12.85 5.81 -18.51
N PRO A 305 11.63 6.21 -18.90
CA PRO A 305 10.41 5.72 -18.26
C PRO A 305 10.31 4.18 -18.24
N VAL A 306 10.69 3.52 -19.34
CA VAL A 306 10.72 2.05 -19.44
C VAL A 306 11.71 1.44 -18.44
N ASP A 307 12.92 2.02 -18.33
CA ASP A 307 13.93 1.55 -17.37
C ASP A 307 13.43 1.65 -15.92
N ARG A 308 12.82 2.78 -15.56
CA ARG A 308 12.31 3.02 -14.21
C ARG A 308 11.16 2.07 -13.87
N LYS A 309 10.23 1.88 -14.81
CA LYS A 309 9.13 0.92 -14.63
C LYS A 309 9.64 -0.50 -14.49
N LEU A 310 10.62 -0.90 -15.31
CA LEU A 310 11.26 -2.22 -15.22
C LEU A 310 11.96 -2.40 -13.86
N MET A 311 12.76 -1.42 -13.42
CA MET A 311 13.44 -1.49 -12.13
C MET A 311 12.48 -1.56 -10.96
N THR A 312 11.37 -0.82 -11.00
CA THR A 312 10.28 -0.92 -10.02
C THR A 312 9.71 -2.33 -9.97
N ILE A 313 9.33 -2.91 -11.11
CA ILE A 313 8.78 -4.27 -11.17
C ILE A 313 9.79 -5.30 -10.64
N LEU A 314 11.04 -5.22 -11.06
CA LEU A 314 12.09 -6.16 -10.62
C LEU A 314 12.39 -6.02 -9.12
N ALA A 315 12.43 -4.81 -8.58
CA ALA A 315 12.63 -4.57 -7.15
C ALA A 315 11.49 -5.16 -6.30
N MET A 316 10.24 -5.00 -6.76
CA MET A 316 9.07 -5.60 -6.10
C MET A 316 9.08 -7.12 -6.20
N SER A 317 9.48 -7.67 -7.35
CA SER A 317 9.61 -9.12 -7.57
C SER A 317 10.63 -9.72 -6.62
N VAL A 318 11.84 -9.17 -6.56
CA VAL A 318 12.86 -9.69 -5.63
C VAL A 318 12.42 -9.53 -4.17
N ARG A 319 11.71 -8.46 -3.81
CA ARG A 319 11.10 -8.35 -2.47
C ARG A 319 10.10 -9.49 -2.21
N SER A 320 9.20 -9.77 -3.17
CA SER A 320 8.20 -10.84 -3.07
C SER A 320 8.85 -12.21 -2.84
N ASP A 321 9.93 -12.52 -3.57
CA ASP A 321 10.70 -13.76 -3.37
C ASP A 321 11.17 -13.95 -1.92
N GLY A 322 11.60 -12.85 -1.28
CA GLY A 322 12.05 -12.87 0.11
C GLY A 322 10.92 -13.00 1.14
N MET A 323 9.66 -12.76 0.74
CA MET A 323 8.49 -12.88 1.61
C MET A 323 7.90 -14.30 1.58
N TYR A 324 7.89 -14.94 0.41
CA TYR A 324 7.17 -16.19 0.20
C TYR A 324 8.05 -17.44 0.05
N ASP A 325 9.37 -17.31 0.30
CA ASP A 325 10.36 -18.41 0.26
C ASP A 325 10.13 -19.32 -0.96
N HIS A 326 10.16 -18.72 -2.16
CA HIS A 326 9.83 -19.38 -3.41
C HIS A 326 10.90 -20.43 -3.77
N ASP A 327 10.81 -21.63 -3.20
CA ASP A 327 11.31 -22.85 -3.82
C ASP A 327 10.40 -23.13 -5.05
N ASP A 328 10.81 -22.61 -6.20
CA ASP A 328 10.45 -23.04 -7.57
C ASP A 328 9.03 -22.82 -8.13
N ALA A 329 8.10 -22.08 -7.48
CA ALA A 329 6.69 -22.04 -7.93
C ALA A 329 6.16 -20.76 -8.62
N THR A 330 6.88 -19.65 -8.74
CA THR A 330 6.33 -18.40 -9.35
C THR A 330 7.36 -17.54 -10.11
N SER A 331 8.21 -18.13 -10.96
CA SER A 331 9.14 -17.38 -11.81
C SER A 331 8.48 -16.45 -12.86
N GLU A 332 7.15 -16.38 -12.92
CA GLU A 332 6.43 -15.69 -14.01
C GLU A 332 5.62 -14.48 -13.54
N GLU A 333 5.56 -14.18 -12.23
CA GLU A 333 4.77 -13.02 -11.76
C GLU A 333 5.36 -11.70 -12.27
N HIS A 334 6.68 -11.58 -12.32
CA HIS A 334 7.33 -10.40 -12.89
C HIS A 334 7.17 -10.33 -14.41
N HIS A 335 7.13 -11.46 -15.12
CA HIS A 335 6.82 -11.46 -16.56
C HIS A 335 5.41 -10.94 -16.82
N ARG A 336 4.41 -11.43 -16.07
CA ARG A 336 3.04 -10.91 -16.16
C ARG A 336 2.96 -9.40 -15.91
N LEU A 337 3.65 -8.91 -14.87
CA LEU A 337 3.71 -7.48 -14.60
C LEU A 337 4.43 -6.70 -15.71
N ILE A 338 5.52 -7.24 -16.27
CA ILE A 338 6.21 -6.61 -17.41
C ILE A 338 5.30 -6.53 -18.63
N GLU A 339 4.56 -7.60 -18.93
CA GLU A 339 3.60 -7.62 -20.03
C GLU A 339 2.53 -6.53 -19.85
N GLU A 340 1.82 -6.56 -18.72
CA GLU A 340 0.70 -5.64 -18.44
C GLU A 340 1.16 -4.17 -18.32
N GLU A 341 2.24 -3.93 -17.60
CA GLU A 341 2.64 -2.58 -17.18
C GLU A 341 3.71 -1.93 -18.07
N ILE A 342 4.32 -2.70 -18.97
CA ILE A 342 5.33 -2.20 -19.92
C ILE A 342 4.92 -2.53 -21.35
N LEU A 343 4.79 -3.80 -21.71
CA LEU A 343 4.61 -4.19 -23.12
C LEU A 343 3.25 -3.75 -23.67
N ASP A 344 2.19 -3.80 -22.85
CA ASP A 344 0.84 -3.35 -23.22
C ASP A 344 0.64 -1.83 -23.02
N SER A 345 1.43 -1.22 -22.13
CA SER A 345 1.25 0.17 -21.71
C SER A 345 2.07 1.18 -22.53
N PHE A 346 3.23 0.78 -23.07
CA PHE A 346 4.06 1.64 -23.91
C PHE A 346 3.81 1.37 -25.39
N LEU A 347 3.92 2.42 -26.20
CA LEU A 347 3.81 2.27 -27.64
C LEU A 347 5.02 1.53 -28.22
N VAL A 348 4.81 0.77 -29.29
CA VAL A 348 5.87 -0.02 -29.97
C VAL A 348 7.09 0.85 -30.35
N ASN A 349 6.87 2.10 -30.74
CA ASN A 349 7.97 3.03 -31.05
C ASN A 349 8.75 3.46 -29.80
N GLU A 350 8.10 3.63 -28.65
CA GLU A 350 8.78 3.94 -27.38
C GLU A 350 9.66 2.77 -26.95
N LEU A 351 9.18 1.53 -27.09
CA LEU A 351 9.96 0.32 -26.83
C LEU A 351 11.13 0.15 -27.81
N SER A 352 10.93 0.51 -29.08
CA SER A 352 11.98 0.47 -30.11
C SER A 352 13.07 1.53 -29.87
N ASP A 353 12.68 2.74 -29.47
CA ASP A 353 13.59 3.82 -29.09
C ASP A 353 14.38 3.44 -27.83
N TRP A 354 13.69 2.86 -26.84
CA TRP A 354 14.32 2.30 -25.65
C TRP A 354 15.36 1.22 -26.01
N ALA A 355 15.01 0.26 -26.86
CA ALA A 355 15.93 -0.81 -27.26
C ALA A 355 17.17 -0.28 -27.98
N SER A 356 16.99 0.74 -28.83
CA SER A 356 18.09 1.44 -29.51
C SER A 356 19.03 2.14 -28.52
N ALA A 357 18.48 2.75 -27.47
CA ALA A 357 19.27 3.33 -26.38
C ALA A 357 19.94 2.24 -25.52
N ALA A 358 19.24 1.15 -25.24
CA ALA A 358 19.70 0.08 -24.37
C ALA A 358 20.86 -0.72 -24.98
N THR A 359 20.86 -0.96 -26.30
CA THR A 359 21.96 -1.64 -27.00
C THR A 359 23.28 -0.84 -27.02
N CYS A 360 23.25 0.45 -26.71
CA CYS A 360 24.47 1.23 -26.46
C CYS A 360 25.12 0.90 -25.10
N ARG A 361 24.43 0.18 -24.21
CA ARG A 361 24.92 -0.20 -22.88
C ARG A 361 25.82 -1.43 -22.98
N SER A 362 26.86 -1.48 -22.14
CA SER A 362 27.77 -2.61 -22.13
C SER A 362 27.04 -3.89 -21.71
N GLY A 363 27.20 -4.97 -22.49
CA GLY A 363 26.64 -6.28 -22.18
C GLY A 363 25.16 -6.46 -22.56
N VAL A 364 24.50 -5.45 -23.12
CA VAL A 364 23.09 -5.54 -23.53
C VAL A 364 23.00 -5.91 -25.01
N THR A 365 22.28 -7.01 -25.30
CA THR A 365 21.97 -7.44 -26.68
C THR A 365 20.46 -7.63 -26.77
N LEU A 366 19.83 -6.93 -27.71
CA LEU A 366 18.39 -7.00 -27.96
C LEU A 366 18.17 -7.27 -29.45
N ASP A 367 17.29 -8.21 -29.77
CA ASP A 367 16.76 -8.38 -31.13
C ASP A 367 15.51 -7.52 -31.28
N SER A 368 15.52 -6.58 -32.21
CA SER A 368 14.42 -5.64 -32.46
C SER A 368 13.95 -5.68 -33.92
N GLN A 369 14.10 -6.84 -34.59
CA GLN A 369 13.71 -7.00 -36.00
C GLN A 369 12.20 -6.91 -36.22
N CYS A 370 11.41 -7.36 -35.25
CA CYS A 370 9.96 -7.23 -35.21
C CYS A 370 9.48 -7.11 -33.75
N GLU A 371 8.19 -6.86 -33.57
CA GLU A 371 7.59 -6.68 -32.24
C GLU A 371 7.76 -7.93 -31.37
N GLU A 372 7.52 -9.12 -31.92
CA GLU A 372 7.62 -10.38 -31.16
C GLU A 372 9.06 -10.66 -30.70
N THR A 373 10.04 -10.37 -31.55
CA THR A 373 11.47 -10.56 -31.21
C THR A 373 11.96 -9.51 -30.20
N LEU A 374 11.43 -8.30 -30.28
CA LEU A 374 11.69 -7.23 -29.30
C LEU A 374 11.12 -7.60 -27.92
N GLN A 375 9.88 -8.05 -27.84
CA GLN A 375 9.25 -8.47 -26.59
C GLN A 375 10.00 -9.64 -25.96
N ALA A 376 10.34 -10.67 -26.74
CA ALA A 376 11.11 -11.82 -26.24
C ALA A 376 12.52 -11.41 -25.75
N SER A 377 13.19 -10.50 -26.47
CA SER A 377 14.49 -9.96 -26.05
C SER A 377 14.38 -9.10 -24.80
N PHE A 378 13.30 -8.35 -24.64
CA PHE A 378 13.02 -7.54 -23.45
C PHE A 378 12.88 -8.42 -22.21
N LEU A 379 12.08 -9.49 -22.28
CA LEU A 379 11.89 -10.43 -21.17
C LEU A 379 13.21 -11.12 -20.78
N SER A 380 13.99 -11.57 -21.77
CA SER A 380 15.33 -12.13 -21.54
C SER A 380 16.29 -11.14 -20.85
N TYR A 381 16.26 -9.87 -21.29
CA TYR A 381 17.00 -8.80 -20.63
C TYR A 381 16.53 -8.57 -19.18
N ALA A 382 15.23 -8.57 -18.94
CA ALA A 382 14.66 -8.43 -17.60
C ALA A 382 15.09 -9.56 -16.66
N ASP A 383 15.13 -10.81 -17.13
CA ASP A 383 15.60 -11.95 -16.34
C ASP A 383 17.09 -11.85 -16.01
N GLY A 384 17.92 -11.44 -16.98
CA GLY A 384 19.33 -11.16 -16.76
C GLY A 384 19.53 -10.08 -15.70
N LEU A 385 18.78 -8.98 -15.81
CA LEU A 385 18.85 -7.88 -14.86
C LEU A 385 18.34 -8.28 -13.46
N ARG A 386 17.30 -9.13 -13.38
CA ARG A 386 16.82 -9.68 -12.10
C ARG A 386 17.92 -10.51 -11.42
N ASN A 387 18.64 -11.33 -12.17
CA ASN A 387 19.76 -12.10 -11.63
C ASN A 387 20.91 -11.19 -11.16
N ASP A 388 21.25 -10.15 -11.93
CA ASP A 388 22.22 -9.13 -11.53
C ASP A 388 21.83 -8.46 -10.20
N ILE A 389 20.54 -8.16 -10.01
CA ILE A 389 20.01 -7.60 -8.75
C ILE A 389 20.25 -8.59 -7.61
N LEU A 390 19.83 -9.85 -7.77
CA LEU A 390 20.00 -10.87 -6.73
C LEU A 390 21.47 -11.05 -6.31
N ASP A 391 22.39 -11.07 -7.27
CA ASP A 391 23.82 -11.20 -7.00
C ASP A 391 24.38 -9.95 -6.29
N HIS A 392 23.92 -8.75 -6.67
CA HIS A 392 24.26 -7.50 -5.99
C HIS A 392 23.79 -7.47 -4.52
N LEU A 393 22.57 -7.95 -4.26
CA LEU A 393 22.01 -8.05 -2.90
C LEU A 393 22.83 -9.03 -2.04
N ARG A 394 23.21 -10.20 -2.58
CA ARG A 394 24.04 -11.21 -1.90
C ARG A 394 25.43 -10.69 -1.55
N ALA A 395 26.13 -10.09 -2.52
CA ALA A 395 27.49 -9.57 -2.31
C ALA A 395 27.56 -8.46 -1.24
N SER A 396 26.48 -7.70 -1.09
CA SER A 396 26.37 -6.64 -0.09
C SER A 396 26.18 -7.18 1.35
N THR A 397 25.53 -8.34 1.49
CA THR A 397 25.25 -9.00 2.78
C THR A 397 26.52 -9.63 3.37
N ASP A 398 27.36 -10.23 2.53
CA ASP A 398 28.65 -10.82 2.95
C ASP A 398 29.68 -9.79 3.42
N CYS A 399 29.60 -8.56 2.90
CA CYS A 399 30.50 -7.49 3.33
C CYS A 399 30.15 -6.99 4.74
N ALA A 400 28.86 -6.93 5.10
CA ALA A 400 28.43 -6.47 6.42
C ALA A 400 28.76 -7.46 7.55
N SER A 401 28.74 -8.77 7.28
CA SER A 401 29.12 -9.81 8.24
C SER A 401 30.61 -9.77 8.59
N LEU A 402 31.48 -9.36 7.65
CA LEU A 402 32.91 -9.18 7.88
C LEU A 402 33.24 -7.95 8.75
N PHE A 403 32.49 -6.85 8.63
CA PHE A 403 32.67 -5.66 9.48
C PHE A 403 32.14 -5.87 10.91
N SER A 404 31.18 -6.78 11.10
CA SER A 404 30.64 -7.12 12.42
C SER A 404 31.63 -7.91 13.29
N LEU A 405 32.63 -8.55 12.68
CA LEU A 405 33.67 -9.33 13.34
C LEU A 405 34.91 -8.51 13.75
N THR A 406 34.97 -7.22 13.41
CA THR A 406 36.17 -6.38 13.63
C THR A 406 36.01 -5.27 14.67
N VAL A 407 34.86 -5.19 15.36
CA VAL A 407 34.69 -4.32 16.53
C VAL A 407 34.53 -5.16 17.79
N ASN A 408 35.67 -5.65 18.30
CA ASN A 408 35.87 -5.88 19.72
C ASN A 408 37.35 -5.56 20.02
N PRO A 409 37.57 -4.68 20.99
CA PRO A 409 38.13 -5.16 22.26
C PRO A 409 37.25 -4.87 23.47
#